data_AF-A0A1F5N9D2-F1
#
_entry.id   AF-A0A1F5N9D2-F1
#
_cell.length_a   1.000
_cell.length_b   1.000
_cell.length_c   1.000
_cell.angle_alpha   90.00
_cell.angle_beta   90.00
_cell.angle_gamma   90.00
#
_symmetry.space_group_name_H-M   'P 1'
#
loop_
_entity.id
_entity.type
_entity.pdbx_description
1 polymer ?
#
loop_
_entity_poly.entity_id
_entity_poly.type
_entity_poly.pdbx_seq_one_letter_code
_entity_poly.pdbx_strand_id
1 'polypeptide(L)'
;MLNNMKVVVYYLVLLVFIALLTGFLLQPHPDGMSMNAMISISLLLVVYVVAMSLVGEGKSVDEREIAHRYSANRIALIAGTIVLSVGVLYQLFTHNLDYWLLTGLIVINLAKILSLIYSNYRH
;
A
#
# COMPACT_ATOMS: atom_id res chain seq x y z
N MET A 1 -19.82 13.25 1.49
CA MET A 1 -19.70 12.68 0.12
C MET A 1 -18.42 13.10 -0.61
N LEU A 2 -18.12 14.40 -0.80
CA LEU A 2 -16.89 14.85 -1.50
C LEU A 2 -15.57 14.37 -0.86
N ASN A 3 -15.51 14.24 0.46
CA ASN A 3 -14.29 13.81 1.15
C ASN A 3 -13.99 12.31 0.96
N ASN A 4 -15.02 11.47 0.89
CA ASN A 4 -14.86 10.02 0.72
C ASN A 4 -14.37 9.69 -0.69
N MET A 5 -14.85 10.43 -1.70
CA MET A 5 -14.38 10.27 -3.08
C MET A 5 -12.90 10.65 -3.24
N LYS A 6 -12.43 11.68 -2.51
CA LYS A 6 -11.00 12.04 -2.47
C LYS A 6 -10.14 10.93 -1.84
N VAL A 7 -10.63 10.29 -0.76
CA VAL A 7 -9.93 9.17 -0.11
C VAL A 7 -9.83 7.96 -1.05
N VAL A 8 -10.93 7.61 -1.74
CA VAL A 8 -10.93 6.52 -2.74
C VAL A 8 -9.94 6.81 -3.87
N VAL A 9 -9.96 8.03 -4.42
CA VAL A 9 -9.02 8.44 -5.48
C VAL A 9 -7.57 8.35 -4.99
N TYR A 10 -7.29 8.75 -3.74
CA TYR A 10 -5.94 8.68 -3.18
C TYR A 10 -5.43 7.23 -3.08
N TYR A 11 -6.25 6.30 -2.57
CA TYR A 11 -5.88 4.89 -2.53
C TYR A 11 -5.72 4.27 -3.93
N LEU A 12 -6.53 4.68 -4.91
CA LEU A 12 -6.35 4.27 -6.31
C LEU A 12 -5.02 4.77 -6.87
N VAL A 13 -4.63 6.02 -6.60
CA VAL A 13 -3.32 6.55 -7.02
C VAL A 13 -2.18 5.76 -6.38
N LEU A 14 -2.27 5.44 -5.09
CA LEU A 14 -1.28 4.60 -4.42
C LEU A 14 -1.23 3.16 -4.97
N LEU A 15 -2.37 2.61 -5.39
CA LEU A 15 -2.42 1.31 -6.04
C LEU A 15 -1.76 1.34 -7.42
N VAL A 16 -2.00 2.38 -8.21
CA VAL A 16 -1.31 2.57 -9.50
C VAL A 16 0.18 2.74 -9.27
N PHE A 17 0.57 3.51 -8.27
CA PHE A 17 1.98 3.69 -7.91
C PHE A 17 2.66 2.36 -7.57
N ILE A 18 2.06 1.53 -6.71
CA ILE A 18 2.65 0.22 -6.38
C ILE A 18 2.65 -0.72 -7.59
N ALA A 19 1.61 -0.69 -8.44
CA ALA A 19 1.58 -1.48 -9.66
C ALA A 19 2.72 -1.10 -10.63
N LEU A 20 2.98 0.19 -10.82
CA LEU A 20 4.11 0.67 -11.62
C LEU A 20 5.45 0.25 -11.02
N LEU A 21 5.60 0.35 -9.70
CA LEU A 21 6.80 -0.08 -9.00
C LEU A 21 7.03 -1.60 -9.13
N THR A 22 5.97 -2.40 -9.05
CA THR A 22 6.05 -3.85 -9.30
C THR A 22 6.42 -4.16 -10.75
N GLY A 23 5.83 -3.47 -11.73
CA GLY A 23 6.19 -3.63 -13.14
C GLY A 23 7.66 -3.33 -13.41
N PHE A 24 8.20 -2.30 -12.77
CA PHE A 24 9.63 -1.97 -12.83
C PHE A 24 10.52 -3.06 -12.20
N LEU A 25 10.12 -3.59 -11.04
CA LEU A 25 10.84 -4.68 -10.36
C LEU A 25 10.82 -6.00 -11.14
N LEU A 26 9.76 -6.26 -11.91
CA LEU A 26 9.60 -7.46 -12.73
C LEU A 26 10.37 -7.41 -14.05
N GLN A 27 10.86 -6.23 -14.46
CA GLN A 27 11.63 -6.12 -15.68
C GLN A 27 12.93 -6.94 -15.53
N PRO A 28 13.26 -7.82 -16.50
CA PRO A 28 14.50 -8.59 -16.44
C PRO A 28 15.69 -7.63 -16.53
N HIS A 29 16.55 -7.68 -15.50
CA HIS A 29 17.81 -6.94 -15.43
C HIS A 29 18.96 -7.93 -15.65
N PRO A 30 19.54 -8.02 -16.86
CA PRO A 30 20.54 -9.03 -17.22
C PRO A 30 21.80 -8.97 -16.36
N ASP A 31 22.21 -7.78 -15.93
CA ASP A 31 23.43 -7.52 -15.15
C ASP A 31 23.14 -7.33 -13.65
N GLY A 32 21.92 -7.64 -13.19
CA GLY A 32 21.42 -7.25 -11.87
C GLY A 32 21.06 -5.78 -11.80
N MET A 33 20.37 -5.38 -10.72
CA MET A 33 19.99 -3.98 -10.51
C MET A 33 21.19 -3.19 -10.00
N SER A 34 21.41 -1.99 -10.56
CA SER A 34 22.46 -1.10 -10.06
C SER A 34 22.19 -0.68 -8.61
N MET A 35 23.27 -0.48 -7.84
CA MET A 35 23.18 -0.04 -6.44
C MET A 35 22.34 1.25 -6.28
N ASN A 36 22.46 2.17 -7.24
CA ASN A 36 21.67 3.40 -7.26
C ASN A 36 20.16 3.15 -7.44
N ALA A 37 19.78 2.16 -8.25
CA ALA A 37 18.38 1.77 -8.43
C ALA A 37 17.80 1.09 -7.18
N MET A 38 18.59 0.27 -6.49
CA MET A 38 18.15 -0.37 -5.24
C MET A 38 17.88 0.66 -4.13
N ILE A 39 18.76 1.65 -3.99
CA ILE A 39 18.58 2.76 -3.03
C ILE A 39 17.33 3.59 -3.37
N SER A 40 17.11 3.91 -4.65
CA SER A 40 15.96 4.72 -5.05
C SER A 40 14.64 3.99 -4.80
N ILE A 41 14.56 2.69 -5.10
CA ILE A 41 13.37 1.86 -4.82
C ILE A 41 13.12 1.79 -3.31
N SER A 42 14.19 1.61 -2.52
CA SER A 42 14.07 1.56 -1.07
C SER A 42 13.47 2.84 -0.50
N LEU A 43 13.94 3.99 -1.00
CA LEU A 43 13.41 5.29 -0.59
C LEU A 43 11.96 5.48 -1.05
N LEU A 44 11.61 5.06 -2.27
CA LEU A 44 10.23 5.10 -2.77
C LEU A 44 9.28 4.22 -1.96
N LEU A 45 9.72 3.03 -1.53
CA LEU A 45 8.92 2.15 -0.66
C LEU A 45 8.67 2.77 0.71
N VAL A 46 9.67 3.45 1.29
CA VAL A 46 9.50 4.19 2.54
C VAL A 46 8.48 5.32 2.36
N VAL A 47 8.61 6.11 1.29
CA VAL A 47 7.65 7.18 0.96
C VAL A 47 6.24 6.61 0.78
N TYR A 48 6.11 5.45 0.12
CA TYR A 48 4.85 4.76 -0.07
C TYR A 48 4.21 4.32 1.27
N VAL A 49 4.99 3.72 2.17
CA VAL A 49 4.51 3.33 3.51
C VAL A 49 4.05 4.56 4.31
N VAL A 50 4.80 5.66 4.24
CA VAL A 50 4.43 6.92 4.89
C VAL A 50 3.16 7.49 4.26
N ALA A 51 3.06 7.51 2.93
CA ALA A 51 1.87 7.96 2.21
C ALA A 51 0.63 7.14 2.58
N MET A 52 0.76 5.82 2.67
CA MET A 52 -0.29 4.90 3.13
C MET A 52 -0.73 5.21 4.58
N SER A 53 0.21 5.57 5.44
CA SER A 53 -0.10 5.96 6.82
C SER A 53 -0.84 7.31 6.90
N LEU A 54 -0.48 8.30 6.07
CA LEU A 54 -1.07 9.64 6.13
C LEU A 54 -2.51 9.71 5.59
N VAL A 55 -3.03 8.65 4.96
CA VAL A 55 -4.42 8.61 4.52
C VAL A 55 -5.35 8.51 5.72
N GLY A 56 -5.95 9.65 6.07
CA GLY A 56 -6.99 9.73 7.08
C GLY A 56 -8.36 9.46 6.48
N GLU A 57 -9.07 8.48 7.02
CA GLU A 57 -10.51 8.34 6.80
C GLU A 57 -11.24 9.45 7.57
N GLY A 58 -12.25 10.07 6.94
CA GLY A 58 -12.92 11.27 7.48
C GLY A 58 -13.56 11.05 8.86
N LYS A 59 -13.74 12.16 9.60
CA LYS A 59 -14.29 12.18 10.97
C LYS A 59 -15.53 11.27 11.10
N SER A 60 -15.41 10.22 11.92
CA SER A 60 -16.56 9.49 12.46
C SER A 60 -17.29 10.43 13.43
N VAL A 61 -18.49 10.86 13.05
CA VAL A 61 -19.40 11.59 13.91
C VAL A 61 -19.99 10.57 14.90
N ASP A 62 -19.27 10.38 16.00
CA ASP A 62 -19.60 9.71 17.27
C ASP A 62 -20.52 8.46 17.27
N GLU A 63 -19.92 7.27 17.42
CA GLU A 63 -20.32 6.17 18.32
C GLU A 63 -19.04 5.36 18.63
N ARG A 64 -18.61 5.25 19.90
CA ARG A 64 -17.27 4.74 20.31
C ARG A 64 -16.81 3.47 19.60
N GLU A 65 -17.70 2.52 19.37
CA GLU A 65 -17.35 1.25 18.73
C GLU A 65 -16.97 1.40 17.26
N ILE A 66 -17.58 2.34 16.55
CA ILE A 66 -17.29 2.64 15.15
C ILE A 66 -15.87 3.21 15.01
N ALA A 67 -15.46 4.11 15.91
CA ALA A 67 -14.11 4.68 15.92
C ALA A 67 -13.02 3.63 16.18
N HIS A 68 -13.26 2.67 17.07
CA HIS A 68 -12.33 1.57 17.32
C HIS A 68 -12.19 0.64 16.11
N ARG A 69 -13.29 0.33 15.42
CA ARG A 69 -13.27 -0.50 14.20
C ARG A 69 -12.48 0.16 13.06
N TYR A 70 -12.67 1.47 12.84
CA TYR A 70 -11.89 2.22 11.85
C TYR A 70 -10.40 2.25 12.18
N SER A 71 -10.06 2.51 13.45
CA SER A 71 -8.66 2.53 13.90
C SER A 71 -7.99 1.16 13.74
N ALA A 72 -8.67 0.08 14.11
CA ALA A 72 -8.16 -1.28 13.96
C ALA A 72 -7.91 -1.64 12.48
N ASN A 73 -8.86 -1.31 11.59
CA ASN A 73 -8.70 -1.54 10.15
C ASN A 73 -7.51 -0.76 9.57
N ARG A 74 -7.32 0.49 9.99
CA ARG A 74 -6.18 1.31 9.57
C ARG A 74 -4.85 0.75 10.08
N ILE A 75 -4.78 0.34 11.35
CA ILE A 75 -3.55 -0.24 11.92
C ILE A 75 -3.21 -1.56 11.22
N ALA A 76 -4.19 -2.41 10.94
CA ALA A 76 -3.98 -3.67 10.22
C ALA A 76 -3.40 -3.43 8.81
N LEU A 77 -3.94 -2.45 8.08
CA LEU A 77 -3.44 -2.08 6.76
C LEU A 77 -1.99 -1.57 6.84
N ILE A 78 -1.70 -0.66 7.77
CA ILE A 78 -0.35 -0.09 7.93
C ILE A 78 0.64 -1.18 8.32
N ALA A 79 0.30 -2.02 9.31
CA ALA A 79 1.16 -3.11 9.76
C ALA A 79 1.45 -4.11 8.62
N GLY A 80 0.40 -4.54 7.90
CA GLY A 80 0.57 -5.44 6.76
C GLY A 80 1.42 -4.83 5.64
N THR A 81 1.19 -3.56 5.32
CA THR A 81 1.97 -2.83 4.31
C THR A 81 3.43 -2.69 4.72
N ILE A 82 3.72 -2.39 6.00
CA ILE A 82 5.09 -2.32 6.52
C ILE A 82 5.77 -3.68 6.42
N VAL A 83 5.15 -4.74 6.93
CA VAL A 83 5.74 -6.09 6.95
C VAL A 83 6.06 -6.56 5.53
N LEU A 84 5.12 -6.41 4.61
CA LEU A 84 5.31 -6.80 3.21
C LEU A 84 6.37 -5.92 2.53
N SER A 85 6.38 -4.60 2.78
CA SER A 85 7.41 -3.71 2.22
C SER A 85 8.81 -4.07 2.73
N VAL A 86 8.96 -4.35 4.03
CA VAL A 86 10.24 -4.79 4.60
C VAL A 86 10.70 -6.12 3.99
N GLY A 87 9.78 -7.06 3.79
CA GLY A 87 10.10 -8.31 3.12
C GLY A 87 10.57 -8.08 1.67
N VAL A 88 9.94 -7.17 0.92
CA VAL A 88 10.34 -6.83 -0.46
C VAL A 88 11.73 -6.21 -0.46
N LEU A 89 12.04 -5.34 0.51
CA LEU A 89 13.39 -4.80 0.67
C LEU A 89 14.42 -5.91 0.94
N TYR A 90 14.12 -6.82 1.87
CA TYR A 90 15.02 -7.94 2.16
C TYR A 90 15.27 -8.82 0.93
N GLN A 91 14.23 -9.14 0.17
CA GLN A 91 14.33 -9.92 -1.07
C GLN A 91 15.07 -9.18 -2.20
N LEU A 92 14.92 -7.85 -2.25
CA LEU A 92 15.65 -7.00 -3.18
C LEU A 92 17.16 -7.07 -2.92
N PHE A 93 17.59 -7.02 -1.65
CA PHE A 93 19.01 -7.12 -1.28
C PHE A 93 19.59 -8.52 -1.44
N THR A 94 18.77 -9.58 -1.38
CA THR A 94 19.21 -10.96 -1.66
C THR A 94 19.08 -11.34 -3.12
N HIS A 95 18.67 -10.42 -4.00
CA HIS A 95 18.42 -10.63 -5.43
C HIS A 95 17.46 -11.80 -5.75
N ASN A 96 16.59 -12.16 -4.79
CA ASN A 96 15.62 -13.24 -4.93
C ASN A 96 14.22 -12.68 -4.66
N LEU A 97 13.69 -11.93 -5.63
CA LEU A 97 12.35 -11.37 -5.56
C LEU A 97 11.29 -12.47 -5.69
N ASP A 98 10.48 -12.62 -4.65
CA ASP A 98 9.35 -13.54 -4.66
C ASP A 98 8.08 -12.82 -5.12
N TYR A 99 7.46 -13.34 -6.17
CA TYR A 99 6.22 -12.82 -6.71
C TYR A 99 5.06 -12.90 -5.71
N TRP A 100 5.08 -13.84 -4.77
CA TRP A 100 4.03 -13.96 -3.75
C TRP A 100 4.00 -12.76 -2.81
N LEU A 101 5.16 -12.24 -2.44
CA LEU A 101 5.26 -11.12 -1.53
C LEU A 101 4.77 -9.83 -2.17
N LEU A 102 5.14 -9.60 -3.43
CA LEU A 102 4.65 -8.48 -4.25
C LEU A 102 3.13 -8.58 -4.46
N THR A 103 2.65 -9.78 -4.78
CA THR A 103 1.21 -10.04 -4.95
C THR A 103 0.46 -9.77 -3.66
N GLY A 104 0.98 -10.19 -2.50
CA GLY A 104 0.39 -9.89 -1.19
C GLY A 104 0.26 -8.39 -0.93
N LEU A 105 1.27 -7.60 -1.29
CA LEU A 105 1.26 -6.15 -1.15
C LEU A 105 0.19 -5.49 -2.05
N ILE A 106 -0.01 -6.01 -3.26
CA ILE A 106 -1.08 -5.55 -4.15
C ILE A 106 -2.46 -5.93 -3.60
N VAL A 107 -2.62 -7.18 -3.15
CA VAL A 107 -3.90 -7.72 -2.68
C VAL A 107 -4.40 -6.99 -1.43
N ILE A 108 -3.54 -6.68 -0.46
CA ILE A 108 -3.96 -5.96 0.75
C ILE A 108 -4.47 -4.54 0.42
N ASN A 109 -3.86 -3.89 -0.58
CA ASN A 109 -4.30 -2.59 -1.08
C ASN A 109 -5.62 -2.69 -1.84
N LEU A 110 -5.76 -3.69 -2.72
CA LEU A 110 -7.01 -3.97 -3.42
C LEU A 110 -8.15 -4.22 -2.44
N ALA A 111 -7.94 -5.05 -1.42
CA ALA A 111 -8.94 -5.35 -0.41
C ALA A 111 -9.42 -4.09 0.31
N LYS A 112 -8.51 -3.16 0.64
CA LYS A 112 -8.86 -1.86 1.24
C LYS A 112 -9.74 -1.02 0.30
N ILE A 113 -9.38 -0.92 -0.98
CA ILE A 113 -10.13 -0.15 -1.97
C ILE A 113 -11.53 -0.73 -2.17
N LEU A 114 -11.64 -2.05 -2.33
CA LEU A 114 -12.93 -2.73 -2.46
C LEU A 114 -13.80 -2.51 -1.24
N SER A 115 -13.23 -2.59 -0.03
CA SER A 115 -13.93 -2.30 1.22
C SER A 115 -14.43 -0.85 1.28
N LEU A 116 -13.63 0.12 0.85
CA LEU A 116 -14.01 1.54 0.79
C LEU A 116 -15.11 1.81 -0.24
N ILE A 117 -15.00 1.25 -1.44
CA ILE A 117 -16.02 1.36 -2.49
C ILE A 117 -17.34 0.77 -1.98
N TYR A 118 -17.30 -0.43 -1.43
CA TYR A 118 -18.49 -1.08 -0.88
C TYR A 118 -19.15 -0.28 0.23
N SER A 119 -18.36 0.26 1.18
CA SER A 119 -18.85 1.13 2.25
C SER A 119 -19.53 2.40 1.70
N ASN A 120 -19.00 2.96 0.61
CA ASN A 120 -19.54 4.18 -0.01
C ASN A 120 -20.75 3.93 -0.93
N TYR A 121 -20.97 2.70 -1.41
CA TYR A 121 -22.15 2.34 -2.21
C TYR A 121 -23.32 1.81 -1.35
N ARG A 122 -23.03 1.21 -0.20
CA ARG A 122 -24.04 0.64 0.70
C ARG A 122 -24.64 1.66 1.68
N HIS A 123 -24.05 2.85 1.78
CA HIS A 123 -24.56 4.03 2.50
C HIS A 123 -24.98 5.13 1.53
#